data_AF-A0A529FG98-F1
#
_entry.id   AF-A0A529FG98-F1
#
_cell.length_a   1.000
_cell.length_b   1.000
_cell.length_c   1.000
_cell.angle_alpha   90.00
_cell.angle_beta   90.00
_cell.angle_gamma   90.00
#
_symmetry.space_group_name_H-M   'P 1'
#
loop_
_entity.id
_entity.type
_entity.pdbx_description
1 polymer ?
#
loop_
_entity_poly.entity_id
_entity_poly.type
_entity_poly.pdbx_seq_one_letter_code
_entity_poly.pdbx_strand_id
1 'polypeptide(L)'
;MAERASTEGTMEGKVKDNPDQLRFDGEARVSRDDLFDSAVARHGDRAVREGDEILAAYDAASHSLERATTRFSNEYSRSDLSDDERATIRADYLAESNRYDVVLQRYAREALDGNTYLYEQSKSEENLQEALKEEAQHRASQRSIDMYDP
;
A
#
# COMPACT_ATOMS: atom_id res chain seq x y z
N MET A 1 -50.71 71.30 -23.14
CA MET A 1 -49.66 72.34 -23.02
C MET A 1 -48.32 71.64 -22.98
N ALA A 2 -47.37 72.10 -23.82
CA ALA A 2 -45.90 71.94 -23.82
C ALA A 2 -45.32 70.50 -23.87
N GLU A 3 -44.75 70.05 -25.01
CA GLU A 3 -43.31 70.14 -25.41
C GLU A 3 -42.51 68.91 -24.95
N ARG A 4 -42.16 67.95 -25.83
CA ARG A 4 -40.97 67.89 -26.72
C ARG A 4 -39.63 68.06 -26.00
N ALA A 5 -38.80 67.01 -25.96
CA ALA A 5 -37.40 67.04 -26.45
C ALA A 5 -36.73 65.66 -26.30
N SER A 6 -36.26 65.14 -27.42
CA SER A 6 -35.36 63.99 -27.57
C SER A 6 -33.90 64.40 -27.31
N THR A 7 -33.04 63.47 -26.87
CA THR A 7 -31.61 63.33 -27.22
C THR A 7 -31.14 61.97 -26.66
N GLU A 8 -30.86 60.94 -27.48
CA GLU A 8 -29.59 60.63 -28.16
C GLU A 8 -28.36 60.57 -27.24
N GLY A 9 -27.70 59.41 -27.22
CA GLY A 9 -26.46 59.18 -26.48
C GLY A 9 -25.96 57.73 -26.54
N THR A 10 -25.58 57.28 -27.73
CA THR A 10 -24.79 56.07 -28.02
C THR A 10 -23.46 56.06 -27.27
N MET A 11 -23.05 54.93 -26.67
CA MET A 11 -21.67 54.43 -26.79
C MET A 11 -21.53 52.96 -26.32
N GLU A 12 -21.00 52.16 -27.24
CA GLU A 12 -20.52 50.79 -27.08
C GLU A 12 -19.54 50.64 -25.90
N GLY A 13 -19.75 49.58 -25.12
CA GLY A 13 -18.71 48.91 -24.36
C GLY A 13 -18.77 47.41 -24.68
N LYS A 14 -18.04 46.99 -25.73
CA LYS A 14 -17.70 45.58 -25.95
C LYS A 14 -16.76 45.09 -24.84
N VAL A 15 -16.63 43.77 -24.74
CA VAL A 15 -15.58 42.99 -24.03
C VAL A 15 -15.97 42.72 -22.56
N LYS A 16 -16.15 41.47 -22.08
CA LYS A 16 -15.66 40.16 -22.51
C LYS A 16 -16.61 39.08 -21.98
N ASP A 17 -16.91 38.08 -22.80
CA ASP A 17 -17.23 36.74 -22.31
C ASP A 17 -16.16 36.34 -21.30
N ASN A 18 -16.58 35.91 -20.11
CA ASN A 18 -15.68 35.27 -19.16
C ASN A 18 -16.17 33.83 -18.93
N PRO A 19 -15.96 32.91 -19.88
CA PRO A 19 -16.16 31.49 -19.68
C PRO A 19 -14.82 30.90 -19.24
N ASP A 20 -14.33 31.27 -18.07
CA ASP A 20 -13.11 30.65 -17.52
C ASP A 20 -13.04 30.89 -16.01
N GLN A 21 -13.64 29.97 -15.27
CA GLN A 21 -12.85 29.31 -14.23
C GLN A 21 -13.07 27.82 -14.38
N LEU A 22 -12.28 27.28 -15.32
CA LEU A 22 -11.53 26.03 -15.19
C LEU A 22 -12.20 24.99 -14.31
N ARG A 23 -12.85 24.01 -14.95
CA ARG A 23 -12.22 22.68 -15.08
C ARG A 23 -11.60 22.25 -13.75
N PHE A 24 -12.46 21.77 -12.86
CA PHE A 24 -12.09 20.60 -12.10
C PHE A 24 -11.87 19.50 -13.14
N ASP A 25 -10.63 19.42 -13.62
CA ASP A 25 -10.15 18.24 -14.32
C ASP A 25 -10.52 17.07 -13.43
N GLY A 26 -11.30 16.16 -14.01
CA GLY A 26 -11.74 14.97 -13.33
C GLY A 26 -10.52 14.27 -12.76
N GLU A 27 -10.43 14.23 -11.44
CA GLU A 27 -9.96 13.03 -10.79
C GLU A 27 -10.90 11.93 -11.28
N ALA A 28 -10.56 11.36 -12.45
CA ALA A 28 -11.11 10.12 -12.91
C ALA A 28 -10.95 9.21 -11.69
N ARG A 29 -12.08 8.87 -11.07
CA ARG A 29 -12.14 7.82 -10.06
C ARG A 29 -11.67 6.59 -10.81
N VAL A 30 -10.36 6.36 -10.81
CA VAL A 30 -9.76 5.22 -11.47
C VAL A 30 -10.41 4.06 -10.77
N SER A 31 -11.26 3.34 -11.52
CA SER A 31 -12.00 2.25 -10.93
C SER A 31 -10.97 1.22 -10.47
N ARG A 32 -11.29 0.48 -9.40
CA ARG A 32 -10.42 -0.61 -8.96
C ARG A 32 -10.09 -1.56 -10.13
N ASP A 33 -11.05 -1.74 -11.02
CA ASP A 33 -10.90 -2.52 -12.25
C ASP A 33 -9.92 -1.88 -13.24
N ASP A 34 -9.91 -0.55 -13.41
CA ASP A 34 -8.95 0.16 -14.27
C ASP A 34 -7.52 0.07 -13.71
N LEU A 35 -7.35 0.13 -12.38
CA LEU A 35 -6.06 -0.08 -11.71
C LEU A 35 -5.56 -1.51 -11.91
N PHE A 36 -6.44 -2.49 -11.73
CA PHE A 36 -6.13 -3.90 -11.96
C PHE A 36 -5.73 -4.16 -13.41
N ASP A 37 -6.52 -3.68 -14.38
CA ASP A 37 -6.24 -3.84 -15.82
C ASP A 37 -4.90 -3.20 -16.20
N SER A 38 -4.56 -2.05 -15.61
CA SER A 38 -3.26 -1.41 -15.83
C SER A 38 -2.10 -2.21 -15.25
N ALA A 39 -2.27 -2.80 -14.07
CA ALA A 39 -1.27 -3.67 -13.44
C ALA A 39 -1.10 -4.96 -14.24
N VAL A 40 -2.19 -5.54 -14.73
CA VAL A 40 -2.18 -6.74 -15.59
C VAL A 40 -1.47 -6.47 -16.90
N ALA A 41 -1.72 -5.32 -17.53
CA ALA A 41 -1.03 -4.93 -18.76
C ALA A 41 0.49 -4.78 -18.57
N ARG A 42 0.92 -4.38 -17.37
CA ARG A 42 2.33 -4.11 -17.05
C ARG A 42 3.10 -5.33 -16.54
N HIS A 43 2.47 -6.15 -15.70
CA HIS A 43 3.11 -7.26 -14.99
C HIS A 43 2.64 -8.65 -15.44
N GLY A 44 1.50 -8.71 -16.14
CA GLY A 44 0.83 -9.95 -16.50
C GLY A 44 -0.18 -10.41 -15.44
N ASP A 45 -1.29 -10.95 -15.93
CA ASP A 45 -2.44 -11.38 -15.12
C ASP A 45 -2.06 -12.35 -13.99
N ARG A 46 -1.17 -13.30 -14.28
CA ARG A 46 -0.70 -14.26 -13.29
C ARG A 46 0.05 -13.59 -12.14
N ALA A 47 1.00 -12.71 -12.44
CA ALA A 47 1.82 -12.05 -11.43
C ALA A 47 0.98 -11.15 -10.52
N VAL A 48 -0.01 -10.46 -11.09
CA VAL A 48 -0.94 -9.62 -10.33
C VAL A 48 -1.82 -10.47 -9.42
N ARG A 49 -2.45 -11.55 -9.91
CA ARG A 49 -3.31 -12.39 -9.07
C ARG A 49 -2.55 -13.09 -7.94
N GLU A 50 -1.40 -13.70 -8.24
CA GLU A 50 -0.55 -14.34 -7.23
C GLU A 50 -0.02 -13.30 -6.24
N GLY A 51 0.34 -12.10 -6.72
CA GLY A 51 0.79 -11.00 -5.88
C GLY A 51 -0.31 -10.44 -4.97
N ASP A 52 -1.53 -10.27 -5.47
CA ASP A 52 -2.69 -9.80 -4.70
C ASP A 52 -3.04 -10.77 -3.56
N GLU A 53 -2.92 -12.09 -3.78
CA GLU A 53 -3.11 -13.09 -2.71
C GLU A 53 -2.08 -12.88 -1.59
N ILE A 54 -0.82 -12.64 -1.95
CA ILE A 54 0.27 -12.45 -1.00
C ILE A 54 0.12 -11.11 -0.26
N LEU A 55 -0.26 -10.04 -0.96
CA LEU A 55 -0.54 -8.73 -0.36
C LEU A 55 -1.73 -8.80 0.60
N ALA A 56 -2.80 -9.51 0.24
CA ALA A 56 -3.93 -9.70 1.14
C ALA A 56 -3.53 -10.49 2.41
N ALA A 57 -2.68 -11.51 2.27
CA ALA A 57 -2.14 -12.23 3.42
C ALA A 57 -1.22 -11.34 4.28
N TYR A 58 -0.42 -10.48 3.64
CA TYR A 58 0.45 -9.52 4.30
C TYR A 58 -0.34 -8.52 5.14
N ASP A 59 -1.35 -7.88 4.55
CA ASP A 59 -2.22 -6.93 5.24
C ASP A 59 -2.95 -7.58 6.42
N ALA A 60 -3.44 -8.81 6.24
CA ALA A 60 -4.12 -9.56 7.30
C ALA A 60 -3.17 -9.91 8.45
N ALA A 61 -1.95 -10.35 8.16
CA ALA A 61 -0.94 -10.66 9.16
C ALA A 61 -0.46 -9.40 9.89
N SER A 62 -0.23 -8.31 9.16
CA SER A 62 0.15 -7.00 9.69
C SER A 62 -0.88 -6.48 10.70
N HIS A 63 -2.17 -6.49 10.33
CA HIS A 63 -3.24 -6.08 11.23
C HIS A 63 -3.40 -6.99 12.45
N SER A 64 -3.17 -8.30 12.30
CA SER A 64 -3.23 -9.24 13.41
C SER A 64 -2.08 -9.01 14.39
N LEU A 65 -0.87 -8.79 13.88
CA LEU A 65 0.30 -8.44 14.68
C LEU A 65 0.13 -7.09 15.37
N GLU A 66 -0.42 -6.08 14.72
CA GLU A 66 -0.70 -4.77 15.32
C GLU A 66 -1.63 -4.91 16.54
N ARG A 67 -2.70 -5.72 16.42
CA ARG A 67 -3.61 -6.02 17.53
C ARG A 67 -2.90 -6.74 18.67
N ALA A 68 -2.13 -7.78 18.35
CA ALA A 68 -1.40 -8.55 19.36
C ALA A 68 -0.34 -7.68 20.06
N THR A 69 0.36 -6.81 19.32
CA THR A 69 1.34 -5.85 19.83
C THR A 69 0.70 -4.82 20.77
N THR A 70 -0.46 -4.29 20.37
CA THR A 70 -1.24 -3.37 21.20
C THR A 70 -1.66 -4.04 22.51
N ARG A 71 -2.19 -5.25 22.43
CA ARG A 71 -2.56 -6.05 23.60
C ARG A 71 -1.36 -6.34 24.49
N PHE A 72 -0.25 -6.81 23.91
CA PHE A 72 0.98 -7.10 24.63
C PHE A 72 1.49 -5.86 25.38
N SER A 73 1.58 -4.71 24.69
CA SER A 73 2.05 -3.45 25.28
C SER A 73 1.15 -2.98 26.43
N ASN A 74 -0.16 -3.12 26.31
CA ASN A 74 -1.13 -2.61 27.28
C ASN A 74 -1.36 -3.56 28.47
N GLU A 75 -1.37 -4.86 28.22
CA GLU A 75 -1.80 -5.87 29.21
C GLU A 75 -0.61 -6.56 29.87
N TYR A 76 0.47 -6.87 29.15
CA TYR A 76 1.52 -7.78 29.64
C TYR A 76 2.15 -7.36 30.98
N SER A 77 2.24 -6.05 31.24
CA SER A 77 2.86 -5.50 32.47
C SER A 77 1.89 -5.28 33.63
N ARG A 78 0.59 -5.52 33.44
CA ARG A 78 -0.45 -5.29 34.45
C ARG A 78 -0.25 -6.17 35.69
N SER A 79 -0.19 -5.55 36.87
CA SER A 79 0.08 -6.23 38.14
C SER A 79 -1.00 -7.22 38.59
N ASP A 80 -2.22 -7.10 38.05
CA ASP A 80 -3.36 -7.95 38.36
C ASP A 80 -3.43 -9.25 37.55
N LEU A 81 -2.53 -9.44 36.57
CA LEU A 81 -2.45 -10.68 35.79
C LEU A 81 -1.64 -11.76 36.49
N SER A 82 -2.17 -12.98 36.46
CA SER A 82 -1.43 -14.20 36.79
C SER A 82 -0.33 -14.50 35.76
N ASP A 83 0.63 -15.34 36.15
CA ASP A 83 1.70 -15.77 35.25
C ASP A 83 1.18 -16.52 34.02
N ASP A 84 0.11 -17.32 34.17
CA ASP A 84 -0.52 -18.05 33.07
C ASP A 84 -1.19 -17.10 32.05
N GLU A 85 -1.84 -16.03 32.53
CA GLU A 85 -2.42 -15.00 31.67
C GLU A 85 -1.32 -14.22 30.93
N ARG A 86 -0.23 -13.86 31.61
CA ARG A 86 0.94 -13.22 30.97
C ARG A 86 1.59 -14.11 29.93
N ALA A 87 1.74 -15.40 30.24
CA ALA A 87 2.27 -16.39 29.30
C ALA A 87 1.38 -16.49 28.06
N THR A 88 0.06 -16.46 28.23
CA THR A 88 -0.91 -16.48 27.12
C THR A 88 -0.77 -15.23 26.23
N ILE A 89 -0.70 -14.03 26.81
CA ILE A 89 -0.51 -12.78 26.06
C ILE A 89 0.81 -12.79 25.29
N ARG A 90 1.89 -13.27 25.91
CA ARG A 90 3.19 -13.39 25.25
C ARG A 90 3.16 -14.42 24.12
N ALA A 91 2.52 -15.57 24.33
CA ALA A 91 2.41 -16.61 23.32
C ALA A 91 1.62 -16.13 22.09
N ASP A 92 0.53 -15.39 22.31
CA ASP A 92 -0.29 -14.77 21.26
C ASP A 92 0.54 -13.79 20.41
N TYR A 93 1.26 -12.86 21.05
CA TYR A 93 2.17 -11.94 20.37
C TYR A 93 3.24 -12.67 19.53
N LEU A 94 3.90 -13.68 20.11
CA LEU A 94 4.93 -14.45 19.39
C LEU A 94 4.34 -15.23 18.21
N ALA A 95 3.14 -15.78 18.36
CA ALA A 95 2.47 -16.51 17.29
C ALA A 95 2.13 -15.58 16.12
N GLU A 96 1.57 -14.39 16.38
CA GLU A 96 1.25 -13.43 15.32
C GLU A 96 2.51 -12.82 14.70
N SER A 97 3.56 -12.56 15.48
CA SER A 97 4.86 -12.11 14.96
C SER A 97 5.44 -13.13 13.98
N ASN A 98 5.47 -14.41 14.36
CA ASN A 98 5.98 -15.47 13.49
C ASN A 98 5.12 -15.62 12.22
N ARG A 99 3.80 -15.45 12.30
CA ARG A 99 2.95 -15.46 11.10
C ARG A 99 3.27 -14.31 10.15
N TYR A 100 3.47 -13.11 10.68
CA TYR A 100 3.88 -11.95 9.89
C TYR A 100 5.23 -12.18 9.21
N ASP A 101 6.22 -12.69 9.94
CA ASP A 101 7.55 -13.01 9.41
C ASP A 101 7.49 -14.03 8.27
N VAL A 102 6.70 -15.10 8.42
CA VAL A 102 6.50 -16.12 7.37
C VAL A 102 5.89 -15.51 6.10
N VAL A 103 4.93 -14.60 6.23
CA VAL A 103 4.32 -13.93 5.07
C VAL A 103 5.30 -12.96 4.42
N LEU A 104 6.08 -12.19 5.20
CA LEU A 104 7.16 -11.34 4.68
C LEU A 104 8.19 -12.14 3.90
N GLN A 105 8.61 -13.30 4.41
CA GLN A 105 9.53 -14.19 3.70
C GLN A 105 8.95 -14.71 2.40
N ARG A 106 7.67 -15.12 2.39
CA ARG A 106 6.97 -15.54 1.16
C ARG A 106 6.93 -14.39 0.15
N TYR A 107 6.59 -13.19 0.60
CA TYR A 107 6.57 -11.99 -0.24
C TYR A 107 7.94 -11.77 -0.90
N ALA A 108 9.00 -11.71 -0.10
CA ALA A 108 10.35 -11.42 -0.60
C ALA A 108 10.84 -12.48 -1.58
N ARG A 109 10.57 -13.75 -1.28
CA ARG A 109 10.91 -14.88 -2.15
C ARG A 109 10.24 -14.75 -3.52
N GLU A 110 8.92 -14.57 -3.56
CA GLU A 110 8.15 -14.50 -4.80
C GLU A 110 8.52 -13.27 -5.64
N ALA A 111 8.76 -12.13 -4.98
CA ALA A 111 9.24 -10.92 -5.64
C ALA A 111 10.62 -11.14 -6.30
N LEU A 112 11.55 -11.83 -5.62
CA LEU A 112 12.87 -12.14 -6.16
C LEU A 112 12.87 -13.31 -7.17
N ASP A 113 11.86 -14.17 -7.13
CA ASP A 113 11.66 -15.28 -8.09
C ASP A 113 11.02 -14.82 -9.40
N GLY A 114 10.69 -13.53 -9.52
CA GLY A 114 10.27 -12.91 -10.77
C GLY A 114 8.87 -12.33 -10.75
N ASN A 115 8.19 -12.30 -9.60
CA ASN A 115 6.94 -11.56 -9.48
C ASN A 115 7.24 -10.04 -9.47
N THR A 116 7.29 -9.46 -10.67
CA THR A 116 7.62 -8.03 -10.88
C THR A 116 6.58 -7.07 -10.28
N TYR A 117 5.34 -7.53 -10.07
CA TYR A 117 4.30 -6.76 -9.42
C TYR A 117 4.63 -6.56 -7.94
N LEU A 118 4.96 -7.63 -7.21
CA LEU A 118 5.42 -7.54 -5.81
C LEU A 118 6.73 -6.75 -5.68
N TYR A 119 7.67 -6.91 -6.61
CA TYR A 119 8.90 -6.12 -6.60
C TYR A 119 8.65 -4.61 -6.82
N GLU A 120 7.59 -4.24 -7.55
CA GLU A 120 7.19 -2.83 -7.67
C GLU A 120 6.52 -2.33 -6.39
N GLN A 121 5.59 -3.11 -5.82
CA GLN A 121 4.89 -2.75 -4.58
C GLN A 121 5.82 -2.59 -3.37
N SER A 122 6.92 -3.33 -3.30
CA SER A 122 7.85 -3.21 -2.18
C SER A 122 8.52 -1.83 -2.12
N LYS A 123 8.57 -1.08 -3.23
CA LYS A 123 9.23 0.23 -3.27
C LYS A 123 8.52 1.28 -2.44
N SER A 124 7.24 1.09 -2.12
CA SER A 124 6.47 2.02 -1.29
C SER A 124 6.56 1.76 0.22
N GLU A 125 7.10 0.62 0.66
CA GLU A 125 7.06 0.22 2.07
C GLU A 125 8.40 -0.33 2.56
N GLU A 126 8.92 0.24 3.65
CA GLU A 126 10.27 -0.07 4.18
C GLU A 126 10.42 -1.54 4.58
N ASN A 127 9.44 -2.09 5.31
CA ASN A 127 9.48 -3.49 5.77
C ASN A 127 9.62 -4.47 4.59
N LEU A 128 8.93 -4.21 3.48
CA LEU A 128 9.01 -5.04 2.27
C LEU A 128 10.38 -4.89 1.59
N GLN A 129 10.98 -3.71 1.61
CA GLN A 129 12.34 -3.51 1.10
C GLN A 129 13.39 -4.21 1.95
N GLU A 130 13.22 -4.19 3.27
CA GLU A 130 14.10 -4.89 4.20
C GLU A 130 14.02 -6.40 3.98
N ALA A 131 12.81 -6.96 3.93
CA ALA A 131 12.59 -8.38 3.64
C ALA A 131 13.24 -8.82 2.31
N LEU A 132 13.16 -7.98 1.26
CA LEU A 132 13.85 -8.23 -0.01
C LEU A 132 15.37 -8.26 0.13
N LYS A 133 15.95 -7.34 0.92
CA LYS A 133 17.39 -7.30 1.15
C LYS A 133 17.86 -8.53 1.92
N GLU A 134 17.13 -8.91 2.96
CA GLU A 134 17.42 -10.09 3.77
C GLU A 134 17.37 -11.38 2.95
N GLU A 135 16.31 -11.60 2.17
CA GLU A 135 16.19 -12.78 1.31
C GLU A 135 17.28 -12.79 0.22
N ALA A 136 17.62 -11.65 -0.37
CA ALA A 136 18.71 -11.55 -1.34
C ALA A 136 20.07 -11.93 -0.71
N GLN A 137 20.34 -11.46 0.51
CA GLN A 137 21.55 -11.81 1.26
C GLN A 137 21.57 -13.29 1.65
N HIS A 138 20.44 -13.84 2.08
CA HIS A 138 20.28 -15.25 2.40
C HIS A 138 20.62 -16.13 1.19
N ARG A 139 20.05 -15.82 0.01
CA ARG A 139 20.35 -16.52 -1.25
C ARG A 139 21.81 -16.41 -1.66
N ALA A 140 22.42 -15.24 -1.51
CA ALA A 140 23.83 -15.03 -1.83
C ALA A 140 24.74 -15.87 -0.91
N SER A 141 24.40 -15.93 0.38
CA SER A 141 25.11 -16.74 1.37
C SER A 141 24.99 -18.23 1.05
N GLN A 142 23.79 -18.71 0.71
CA GLN A 142 23.55 -20.11 0.32
C GLN A 142 24.37 -20.53 -0.90
N ARG A 143 24.37 -19.70 -1.95
CA ARG A 143 25.20 -19.94 -3.15
C ARG A 143 26.69 -19.96 -2.87
N SER A 144 27.14 -19.18 -1.88
CA SER A 144 28.55 -19.17 -1.48
C SER A 144 28.93 -20.48 -0.78
N ILE A 145 28.06 -21.01 0.09
CA ILE A 145 28.29 -22.28 0.81
C ILE A 145 28.33 -23.45 -0.17
N ASP A 146 27.38 -23.52 -1.10
CA ASP A 146 27.33 -24.59 -2.13
C ASP A 146 28.58 -24.60 -3.04
N MET A 147 29.29 -23.47 -3.19
CA MET A 147 30.55 -23.42 -3.95
C MET A 147 31.77 -23.94 -3.18
N TYR A 148 31.69 -24.09 -1.85
CA TYR A 148 32.81 -24.53 -1.01
C TYR A 148 32.64 -25.95 -0.43
N ASP A 149 31.55 -26.65 -0.75
CA ASP A 149 31.29 -28.05 -0.35
C ASP A 149 31.06 -28.97 -1.59
N PRO A 150 32.14 -29.37 -2.30
CA PRO A 150 32.08 -30.21 -3.51
C PRO A 150 31.94 -31.72 -3.25
#